data_AF-A0A2E5B9H0-F1
#
_entry.id   AF-A0A2E5B9H0-F1
#
_cell.length_a   1.000
_cell.length_b   1.000
_cell.length_c   1.000
_cell.angle_alpha   90.00
_cell.angle_beta   90.00
_cell.angle_gamma   90.00
#
_symmetry.space_group_name_H-M   'P 1'
#
loop_
_entity.id
_entity.type
_entity.pdbx_description
1 polymer ?
#
loop_
_entity_poly.entity_id
_entity_poly.type
_entity_poly.pdbx_seq_one_letter_code
_entity_poly.pdbx_strand_id
1 'polypeptide(L)'
;MNDNFFQSEVVQEELESIQECYTELLKMSSGLKEFNPHERLEHIEKTLELVAKQKVFYARLQLAANELQDDDSAKEIKNRIEMMSTEYSGGLNLNMVLDQMETKLRQWRKDLKDEGVDKPK
;
A
#
# COMPACT_ATOMS: atom_id res chain seq x y z
N MET A 1 -16.40 -27.74 -1.46
CA MET A 1 -15.04 -27.41 -0.98
C MET A 1 -15.14 -25.99 -0.48
N ASN A 2 -15.25 -25.83 0.83
CA ASN A 2 -15.22 -24.52 1.48
C ASN A 2 -13.75 -24.16 1.65
N ASP A 3 -13.14 -23.70 0.56
CA ASP A 3 -11.84 -23.04 0.65
C ASP A 3 -12.11 -21.68 1.30
N ASN A 4 -11.96 -21.62 2.62
CA ASN A 4 -11.95 -20.37 3.37
C ASN A 4 -10.87 -19.50 2.75
N PHE A 5 -11.26 -18.57 1.87
CA PHE A 5 -10.39 -17.55 1.28
C PHE A 5 -9.49 -16.89 2.35
N PHE A 6 -10.01 -16.79 3.58
CA PHE A 6 -9.37 -16.22 4.78
C PHE A 6 -8.37 -17.12 5.52
N GLN A 7 -8.41 -18.44 5.30
CA GLN A 7 -7.38 -19.37 5.79
C GLN A 7 -6.29 -19.66 4.75
N SER A 8 -6.42 -19.07 3.56
CA SER A 8 -5.34 -19.10 2.59
C SER A 8 -4.14 -18.39 3.20
N GLU A 9 -3.02 -19.10 3.35
CA GLU A 9 -1.73 -18.55 3.79
C GLU A 9 -1.40 -17.25 3.03
N VAL A 10 -1.81 -17.19 1.77
CA VAL A 10 -1.68 -16.02 0.90
C VAL A 10 -2.34 -14.77 1.46
N VAL A 11 -3.54 -14.85 2.07
CA VAL A 11 -4.24 -13.67 2.61
C VAL A 11 -3.61 -13.20 3.92
N GLN A 12 -3.08 -14.12 4.72
CA GLN A 12 -2.37 -13.78 5.95
C GLN A 12 -1.01 -13.15 5.68
N GLU A 13 -0.24 -13.70 4.73
CA GLU A 13 1.01 -13.09 4.25
C GLU A 13 0.78 -11.67 3.70
N GLU A 14 -0.30 -11.45 2.96
CA GLU A 14 -0.62 -10.12 2.43
C GLU A 14 -0.99 -9.12 3.55
N LEU A 15 -1.70 -9.56 4.60
CA LEU A 15 -1.99 -8.71 5.77
C LEU A 15 -0.72 -8.36 6.58
N GLU A 16 0.19 -9.32 6.77
CA GLU A 16 1.48 -9.05 7.41
C GLU A 16 2.32 -8.08 6.58
N SER A 17 2.39 -8.28 5.26
CA SER A 17 3.08 -7.37 4.34
C SER A 17 2.49 -5.95 4.39
N ILE A 18 1.18 -5.80 4.57
CA ILE A 18 0.53 -4.50 4.77
C ILE A 18 0.97 -3.85 6.09
N GLN A 19 1.08 -4.61 7.17
CA GLN A 19 1.47 -4.06 8.46
C GLN A 19 2.96 -3.66 8.49
N GLU A 20 3.82 -4.44 7.85
CA GLU A 20 5.21 -4.08 7.59
C GLU A 20 5.31 -2.80 6.74
N CYS A 21 4.45 -2.69 5.72
CA CYS A 21 4.35 -1.50 4.88
C CYS A 21 4.01 -0.23 5.67
N TYR A 22 2.96 -0.27 6.49
CA TYR A 22 2.59 0.87 7.33
C TYR A 22 3.72 1.26 8.27
N THR A 23 4.45 0.28 8.78
CA THR A 23 5.60 0.47 9.67
C THR A 23 6.77 1.10 8.93
N GLU A 24 7.08 0.64 7.72
CA GLU A 24 8.07 1.27 6.85
C GLU A 24 7.68 2.70 6.52
N LEU A 25 6.45 2.94 6.01
CA LEU A 25 5.90 4.27 5.70
C LEU A 25 6.01 5.25 6.89
N LEU A 26 5.70 4.80 8.11
CA LEU A 26 5.83 5.61 9.32
C LEU A 26 7.31 5.96 9.58
N LYS A 27 8.23 4.98 9.45
CA LYS A 27 9.68 5.23 9.51
C LYS A 27 10.12 6.22 8.43
N MET A 28 9.56 6.16 7.22
CA MET A 28 9.83 7.12 6.13
C MET A 28 9.46 8.54 6.52
N SER A 29 8.27 8.74 7.11
CA SER A 29 7.79 10.06 7.53
C SER A 29 8.75 10.71 8.55
N SER A 30 9.41 9.90 9.38
CA SER A 30 10.42 10.36 10.33
C SER A 30 11.82 10.56 9.74
N GLY A 31 12.21 9.82 8.69
CA GLY A 31 13.58 9.75 8.17
C GLY A 31 13.85 10.38 6.80
N LEU A 32 12.81 10.82 6.07
CA LEU A 32 12.95 11.28 4.67
C LEU A 32 13.96 12.42 4.47
N LYS A 33 14.19 13.24 5.51
CA LYS A 33 15.15 14.34 5.48
C LYS A 33 16.61 13.88 5.49
N GLU A 34 16.89 12.69 6.02
CA GLU A 34 18.26 12.18 6.22
C GLU A 34 18.77 11.36 5.04
N PHE A 35 17.89 10.83 4.18
CA PHE A 35 18.30 10.05 3.01
C PHE A 35 19.01 10.90 1.96
N ASN A 36 20.05 10.33 1.36
CA ASN A 36 20.70 10.90 0.18
C ASN A 36 19.84 10.68 -1.09
N PRO A 37 20.10 11.39 -2.20
CA PRO A 37 19.24 11.32 -3.39
C PRO A 37 19.02 9.91 -3.96
N HIS A 38 20.06 9.05 -3.97
CA HIS A 38 19.93 7.67 -4.45
C HIS A 38 19.08 6.81 -3.50
N GLU A 39 19.29 6.94 -2.19
CA GLU A 39 18.47 6.26 -1.19
C GLU A 39 17.00 6.70 -1.27
N ARG A 40 16.75 7.98 -1.52
CA ARG A 40 15.40 8.49 -1.76
C ARG A 40 14.77 7.84 -3.00
N LEU A 41 15.52 7.72 -4.10
CA LEU A 41 15.04 7.10 -5.32
C LEU A 41 14.72 5.60 -5.12
N GLU A 42 15.65 4.83 -4.55
CA GLU A 42 15.45 3.40 -4.26
C GLU A 42 14.22 3.20 -3.39
N HIS A 43 14.07 4.05 -2.39
CA HIS A 43 12.96 3.99 -1.47
C HIS A 43 11.63 4.34 -2.12
N ILE A 44 11.57 5.38 -2.96
CA ILE A 44 10.38 5.71 -3.76
C ILE A 44 9.97 4.53 -4.66
N GLU A 45 10.93 3.82 -5.27
CA GLU A 45 10.64 2.64 -6.10
C GLU A 45 10.01 1.52 -5.25
N LYS A 46 10.55 1.25 -4.05
CA LYS A 46 9.97 0.28 -3.11
C LYS A 46 8.55 0.66 -2.69
N THR A 47 8.31 1.94 -2.38
CA THR A 47 6.97 2.40 -2.01
C THR A 47 5.98 2.31 -3.19
N LEU A 48 6.42 2.55 -4.43
CA LEU A 48 5.57 2.38 -5.61
C LEU A 48 5.18 0.92 -5.86
N GLU A 49 6.11 -0.02 -5.70
CA GLU A 49 5.81 -1.46 -5.78
C GLU A 49 4.76 -1.86 -4.73
N LEU A 50 4.88 -1.30 -3.54
CA LEU A 50 4.03 -1.61 -2.41
C LEU A 50 2.61 -1.08 -2.57
N VAL A 51 2.46 0.16 -3.05
CA VAL A 51 1.14 0.71 -3.42
C VAL A 51 0.46 -0.15 -4.48
N ALA A 52 1.21 -0.69 -5.44
CA ALA A 52 0.65 -1.59 -6.45
C ALA A 52 0.14 -2.90 -5.85
N LYS A 53 0.89 -3.51 -4.91
CA LYS A 53 0.45 -4.72 -4.18
C LYS A 53 -0.84 -4.47 -3.40
N GLN A 54 -0.91 -3.36 -2.66
CA GLN A 54 -2.08 -2.98 -1.88
C GLN A 54 -3.33 -2.77 -2.74
N LYS A 55 -3.19 -2.17 -3.93
CA LYS A 55 -4.30 -2.04 -4.90
C LYS A 55 -4.82 -3.39 -5.38
N VAL A 56 -3.91 -4.31 -5.72
CA VAL A 56 -4.28 -5.67 -6.15
C VAL A 56 -4.99 -6.42 -5.03
N PHE A 57 -4.47 -6.34 -3.80
CA PHE A 57 -5.09 -6.96 -2.64
C PHE A 57 -6.48 -6.39 -2.36
N TYR A 58 -6.63 -5.06 -2.32
CA TYR A 58 -7.93 -4.44 -2.05
C TYR A 58 -8.96 -4.78 -3.15
N ALA A 59 -8.53 -4.85 -4.42
CA ALA A 59 -9.38 -5.34 -5.49
C ALA A 59 -9.81 -6.80 -5.28
N ARG A 60 -8.89 -7.69 -4.89
CA ARG A 60 -9.21 -9.09 -4.55
C ARG A 60 -10.16 -9.20 -3.37
N LEU A 61 -9.95 -8.40 -2.32
CA LEU A 61 -10.81 -8.34 -1.15
C LEU A 61 -12.22 -7.86 -1.50
N GLN A 62 -12.34 -6.82 -2.34
CA GLN A 62 -13.64 -6.35 -2.83
C GLN A 62 -14.38 -7.42 -3.63
N LEU A 63 -13.67 -8.19 -4.46
CA LEU A 63 -14.26 -9.31 -5.20
C LEU A 63 -14.71 -10.42 -4.26
N ALA A 64 -13.85 -10.84 -3.32
CA ALA A 64 -14.18 -11.87 -2.34
C ALA A 64 -15.38 -11.49 -1.46
N ALA A 65 -15.45 -10.22 -1.01
CA ALA A 65 -16.57 -9.70 -0.22
C ALA A 65 -17.90 -9.66 -1.00
N ASN A 66 -17.84 -9.59 -2.34
CA ASN A 66 -19.04 -9.62 -3.18
C ASN A 66 -19.49 -11.06 -3.52
N GLU A 67 -18.56 -12.02 -3.58
CA GLU A 67 -18.89 -13.43 -3.89
C GLU A 67 -19.27 -14.26 -2.66
N LEU A 68 -18.73 -13.93 -1.49
CA LEU A 68 -19.02 -14.63 -0.23
C LEU A 68 -20.15 -13.90 0.52
N GLN A 69 -21.40 -14.11 0.10
CA GLN A 69 -22.58 -13.50 0.73
C GLN A 69 -22.72 -13.86 2.22
N ASP A 70 -22.21 -15.03 2.65
CA ASP A 70 -22.35 -15.59 3.99
C ASP A 70 -21.10 -15.48 4.89
N ASP A 71 -20.00 -14.86 4.42
CA ASP A 71 -18.77 -14.74 5.21
C ASP A 71 -18.58 -13.31 5.75
N ASP A 72 -18.96 -13.10 7.01
CA ASP A 72 -18.85 -11.81 7.70
C ASP A 72 -17.40 -11.33 7.88
N SER A 73 -16.41 -12.23 7.75
CA SER A 73 -15.00 -11.87 7.93
C SER A 73 -14.44 -10.97 6.82
N ALA A 74 -14.91 -11.14 5.58
CA ALA A 74 -14.54 -10.27 4.44
C ALA A 74 -14.97 -8.82 4.68
N LYS A 75 -16.20 -8.67 5.17
CA LYS A 75 -16.82 -7.38 5.47
C LYS A 75 -16.10 -6.71 6.64
N GLU A 76 -15.71 -7.48 7.65
CA GLU A 76 -14.96 -6.96 8.80
C GLU A 76 -13.58 -6.41 8.40
N ILE A 77 -12.82 -7.15 7.59
CA ILE A 77 -11.50 -6.68 7.11
C ILE A 77 -11.66 -5.46 6.21
N LYS A 78 -12.64 -5.46 5.30
CA LYS A 78 -12.94 -4.29 4.47
C LYS A 78 -13.25 -3.07 5.34
N ASN A 79 -14.12 -3.22 6.34
CA ASN A 79 -14.47 -2.13 7.26
C ASN A 79 -13.26 -1.64 8.06
N ARG A 80 -12.38 -2.55 8.49
CA ARG A 80 -11.15 -2.21 9.23
C ARG A 80 -10.17 -1.44 8.36
N ILE A 81 -10.00 -1.86 7.10
CA ILE A 81 -9.18 -1.17 6.11
C ILE A 81 -9.76 0.22 5.80
N GLU A 82 -11.08 0.33 5.62
CA GLU A 82 -11.76 1.61 5.38
C GLU A 82 -11.65 2.54 6.58
N MET A 83 -11.78 2.03 7.81
CA MET A 83 -11.59 2.79 9.04
C MET A 83 -10.16 3.33 9.15
N MET A 84 -9.15 2.46 8.99
CA MET A 84 -7.75 2.88 8.99
C MET A 84 -7.48 3.94 7.91
N SER A 85 -7.98 3.71 6.69
CA SER A 85 -7.82 4.66 5.59
C SER A 85 -8.41 6.02 5.91
N THR A 86 -9.60 6.04 6.50
CA THR A 86 -10.31 7.26 6.93
C THR A 86 -9.51 8.02 8.00
N GLU A 87 -9.00 7.30 9.01
CA GLU A 87 -8.19 7.89 10.09
C GLU A 87 -6.87 8.48 9.59
N TYR A 88 -6.16 7.77 8.71
CA TYR A 88 -4.86 8.21 8.19
C TYR A 88 -4.96 9.32 7.14
N SER A 89 -6.08 9.40 6.42
CA SER A 89 -6.23 10.30 5.28
C SER A 89 -7.18 11.49 5.50
N GLY A 90 -7.81 11.58 6.68
CA GLY A 90 -8.78 12.62 6.98
C GLY A 90 -10.11 12.43 6.26
N GLY A 91 -10.53 11.18 6.00
CA GLY A 91 -11.82 10.85 5.41
C GLY A 91 -11.82 10.35 3.97
N LEU A 92 -10.67 10.12 3.35
CA LEU A 92 -10.58 9.55 2.01
C LEU A 92 -10.66 8.01 2.07
N ASN A 93 -11.25 7.41 1.03
CA ASN A 93 -11.22 5.96 0.90
C ASN A 93 -9.82 5.48 0.50
N LEU A 94 -9.50 4.22 0.80
CA LEU A 94 -8.17 3.66 0.54
C LEU A 94 -7.71 3.87 -0.91
N ASN A 95 -8.58 3.63 -1.89
CA ASN A 95 -8.23 3.77 -3.30
C ASN A 95 -7.78 5.20 -3.65
N MET A 96 -8.49 6.22 -3.18
CA MET A 96 -8.11 7.62 -3.39
C MET A 96 -6.78 7.95 -2.71
N VAL A 97 -6.53 7.41 -1.53
CA VAL A 97 -5.26 7.60 -0.80
C VAL A 97 -4.11 6.97 -1.58
N LEU A 98 -4.28 5.72 -2.03
CA LEU A 98 -3.28 5.01 -2.83
C LEU A 98 -3.02 5.72 -4.16
N ASP A 99 -4.05 6.23 -4.83
CA ASP A 99 -3.91 7.00 -6.07
C ASP A 99 -3.14 8.31 -5.87
N GLN A 100 -3.45 9.06 -4.80
CA GLN A 100 -2.76 10.31 -4.49
C GLN A 100 -1.30 10.05 -4.09
N MET A 101 -1.04 9.00 -3.29
CA MET A 101 0.31 8.59 -2.92
C MET A 101 1.12 8.18 -4.14
N GLU A 102 0.55 7.34 -5.01
CA GLU A 102 1.20 6.91 -6.24
C GLU A 102 1.55 8.12 -7.12
N THR A 103 0.62 9.06 -7.28
CA THR A 103 0.84 10.28 -8.07
C THR A 103 2.01 11.11 -7.52
N LYS A 104 2.05 11.33 -6.21
CA LYS A 104 3.15 12.07 -5.56
C LYS A 104 4.48 11.35 -5.68
N LEU A 105 4.52 10.04 -5.42
CA LEU A 105 5.73 9.22 -5.54
C LEU A 105 6.27 9.22 -6.97
N ARG A 106 5.38 9.13 -7.98
CA ARG A 106 5.77 9.23 -9.40
C ARG A 106 6.35 10.60 -9.74
N GLN A 107 5.80 11.67 -9.18
CA GLN A 107 6.35 13.01 -9.37
C GLN A 107 7.75 13.14 -8.76
N TRP A 108 7.93 12.76 -7.49
CA TRP A 108 9.25 12.80 -6.85
C TRP A 108 10.28 11.90 -7.53
N ARG A 109 9.86 10.72 -7.98
CA ARG A 109 10.69 9.83 -8.78
C ARG A 109 11.17 10.53 -10.05
N LYS A 110 10.27 11.22 -10.74
CA LYS A 110 10.58 11.96 -11.96
C LYS A 110 11.58 13.09 -11.68
N ASP A 111 11.34 13.88 -10.63
CA ASP A 111 12.21 14.99 -10.25
C ASP A 111 13.63 14.49 -9.95
N LEU A 112 13.78 13.40 -9.18
CA LEU A 112 15.09 12.79 -8.90
C LEU A 112 15.78 12.24 -10.16
N LYS A 113 15.02 11.68 -11.09
CA LYS A 113 15.57 11.20 -12.37
C LYS A 113 15.99 12.34 -13.28
N ASP A 114 15.24 13.45 -13.29
CA ASP A 114 15.60 14.66 -14.03
C ASP A 114 16.89 15.30 -13.46
N GLU A 115 17.14 15.16 -12.15
CA GLU A 115 18.41 15.50 -11.49
C GLU A 115 19.57 14.54 -11.83
N GLY A 116 19.32 13.45 -12.56
CA GLY A 116 20.32 12.47 -12.98
C GLY A 116 20.73 11.46 -11.92
N VAL A 117 19.93 11.30 -10.86
CA VAL A 117 20.20 10.38 -9.75
C VAL A 117 20.12 8.91 -10.17
N ASP A 118 19.47 8.57 -11.28
CA ASP A 118 19.41 7.19 -11.78
C ASP A 118 20.61 6.76 -12.62
N LYS A 119 21.53 7.69 -12.93
CA LYS A 119 22.72 7.41 -13.72
C LYS A 119 23.87 6.95 -12.81
N PRO A 120 24.62 5.90 -13.17
CA PRO A 120 25.83 5.55 -12.46
C PRO A 120 26.82 6.73 -12.54
N LYS A 121 27.38 7.12 -11.40
CA LYS A 121 28.49 8.08 -11.32
C LYS A 121 29.73 7.55 -12.04
#